data_AF-A0A0Q9MT22-F1
#
_entry.id   AF-A0A0Q9MT22-F1
#
_cell.length_a   1.000
_cell.length_b   1.000
_cell.length_c   1.000
_cell.angle_alpha   90.00
_cell.angle_beta   90.00
_cell.angle_gamma   90.00
#
_symmetry.space_group_name_H-M   'P 1'
#
loop_
_entity.id
_entity.type
_entity.pdbx_description
1 polymer ?
#
loop_
_entity_poly.entity_id
_entity_poly.type
_entity_poly.pdbx_seq_one_letter_code
_entity_poly.pdbx_strand_id
1 'polypeptide(L)'
;MKNMIPLGLLLLLLMLIGCGDKGNGADTSVSSLSPMPAASESPPSSTPVSSPLVTEANSAIEDDSIRAIGTHLDGRLLVKPANKASVAPLGAPSCYGMETDLHWTGDYEAIWESKSEGIATPISTFPIDFEIVQQNDSPFIMQPFTLEDMDIFAYVPRYTDCHGLETYLFGVSNRTAFPITFEIEPGVNWASISQLPHHPFKVANGEFIVTGGYGAGQDFINVYHFRYDTNKKSMILKSTNQVKPIDI
;
A
#
# COMPACT_ATOMS: atom_id res chain seq x y z
N MET A 1 10.41 -54.41 -14.98
CA MET A 1 9.61 -55.00 -13.87
C MET A 1 8.53 -53.98 -13.52
N LYS A 2 7.27 -54.34 -13.79
CA LYS A 2 6.07 -53.56 -13.53
C LYS A 2 5.67 -53.78 -12.07
N ASN A 3 5.31 -52.74 -11.33
CA ASN A 3 4.46 -52.86 -10.14
C ASN A 3 3.39 -51.75 -10.18
N MET A 4 2.18 -52.17 -10.55
CA MET A 4 0.91 -51.48 -10.31
C MET A 4 0.43 -51.84 -8.90
N ILE A 5 -0.09 -50.88 -8.13
CA ILE A 5 -0.93 -51.14 -6.95
C ILE A 5 -2.14 -50.19 -7.03
N PRO A 6 -3.37 -50.68 -6.71
CA PRO A 6 -4.62 -50.14 -7.23
C PRO A 6 -5.37 -49.21 -6.26
N LEU A 7 -6.22 -48.39 -6.89
CA LEU A 7 -7.58 -47.98 -6.54
C LEU A 7 -8.11 -48.43 -5.15
N GLY A 8 -8.25 -47.47 -4.23
CA GLY A 8 -8.95 -47.59 -2.96
C GLY A 8 -10.11 -46.60 -2.88
N LEU A 9 -11.30 -47.12 -3.15
CA LEU A 9 -12.62 -46.50 -3.03
C LEU A 9 -12.92 -46.14 -1.55
N LEU A 10 -13.32 -44.90 -1.24
CA LEU A 10 -14.19 -44.67 -0.09
C LEU A 10 -15.13 -43.49 -0.32
N LEU A 11 -16.34 -43.86 -0.72
CA LEU A 11 -17.56 -43.07 -0.73
C LEU A 11 -18.08 -43.00 0.72
N LEU A 12 -18.40 -41.81 1.26
CA LEU A 12 -19.42 -41.73 2.29
C LEU A 12 -20.15 -40.38 2.25
N LEU A 13 -21.46 -40.49 1.96
CA LEU A 13 -22.52 -39.52 2.17
C LEU A 13 -22.48 -38.92 3.60
N LEU A 14 -22.94 -37.68 3.75
CA LEU A 14 -24.18 -37.38 4.49
C LEU A 14 -24.59 -35.91 4.36
N MET A 15 -25.81 -35.72 3.88
CA MET A 15 -26.56 -34.47 3.93
C MET A 15 -27.00 -34.18 5.37
N LEU A 16 -27.00 -32.91 5.77
CA LEU A 16 -28.01 -32.41 6.71
C LEU A 16 -28.53 -31.03 6.27
N ILE A 17 -29.84 -31.03 6.13
CA ILE A 17 -30.76 -29.93 5.85
C ILE A 17 -30.92 -29.10 7.13
N GLY A 18 -30.84 -27.77 7.02
CA GLY A 18 -31.20 -26.84 8.08
C GLY A 18 -32.23 -25.83 7.57
N CYS A 19 -33.51 -26.19 7.67
CA CYS A 19 -34.63 -25.25 7.60
C CYS A 19 -35.09 -24.91 9.03
N GLY A 20 -35.30 -23.63 9.31
CA GLY A 20 -36.01 -23.14 10.48
C GLY A 20 -35.75 -21.64 10.67
N ASP A 21 -36.70 -20.78 11.04
CA ASP A 21 -38.14 -20.91 11.24
C ASP A 21 -38.70 -19.47 11.20
N LYS A 22 -39.99 -19.34 10.87
CA LYS A 22 -40.76 -18.09 10.82
C LYS A 22 -40.99 -17.54 12.22
N GLY A 23 -40.67 -16.26 12.42
CA GLY A 23 -41.18 -15.46 13.53
C GLY A 23 -42.14 -14.37 13.03
N ASN A 24 -43.44 -14.63 13.14
CA ASN A 24 -44.51 -13.66 12.95
C ASN A 24 -44.66 -12.83 14.25
N GLY A 25 -44.68 -11.51 14.16
CA GLY A 25 -45.01 -10.63 15.29
C GLY A 25 -45.57 -9.31 14.77
N ALA A 26 -46.89 -9.17 14.91
CA ALA A 26 -47.72 -8.09 14.41
C ALA A 26 -47.70 -6.83 15.32
N ASP A 27 -48.01 -5.69 14.69
CA ASP A 27 -48.75 -4.50 15.17
C ASP A 27 -48.33 -3.86 16.50
N THR A 28 -48.18 -2.54 16.65
CA THR A 28 -49.22 -1.49 16.56
C THR A 28 -48.53 -0.15 16.89
N SER A 29 -48.71 0.96 16.16
CA SER A 29 -49.59 2.12 16.50
C SER A 29 -48.83 3.40 16.03
N VAL A 30 -49.28 4.13 15.01
CA VAL A 30 -50.20 5.29 14.95
C VAL A 30 -49.77 6.53 15.75
N SER A 31 -49.87 7.69 15.07
CA SER A 31 -49.84 9.10 15.52
C SER A 31 -48.45 9.75 15.60
N SER A 32 -48.22 10.96 15.07
CA SER A 32 -49.13 12.02 14.64
C SER A 32 -48.39 13.05 13.79
N LEU A 33 -49.05 13.53 12.74
CA LEU A 33 -48.72 14.74 12.00
C LEU A 33 -49.07 15.97 12.84
N SER A 34 -48.25 17.01 12.76
CA SER A 34 -48.68 18.38 13.01
C SER A 34 -48.06 19.33 11.97
N PRO A 35 -48.83 20.30 11.45
CA PRO A 35 -48.42 21.20 10.39
C PRO A 35 -47.71 22.44 10.96
N MET A 36 -46.69 22.94 10.27
CA MET A 36 -46.15 24.27 10.53
C MET A 36 -46.60 25.28 9.45
N PRO A 37 -46.92 26.52 9.85
CA PRO A 37 -47.51 27.53 8.99
C PRO A 37 -46.45 28.24 8.14
N ALA A 38 -46.89 28.66 6.95
CA ALA A 38 -46.20 29.63 6.12
C ALA A 38 -46.26 31.02 6.77
N ALA A 39 -45.11 31.70 6.84
CA ALA A 39 -45.03 33.14 7.00
C ALA A 39 -43.93 33.66 6.08
N SER A 40 -44.34 34.57 5.20
CA SER A 40 -43.53 35.29 4.23
C SER A 40 -43.17 36.63 4.87
N GLU A 41 -41.89 36.96 4.96
CA GLU A 41 -41.41 38.33 5.22
C GLU A 41 -39.98 38.48 4.69
N SER A 42 -39.79 39.47 3.81
CA SER A 42 -38.51 40.03 3.35
C SER A 42 -38.36 41.44 3.97
N PRO A 43 -37.24 42.19 3.83
CA PRO A 43 -35.79 41.91 3.90
C PRO A 43 -35.10 42.88 4.94
N PRO A 44 -33.75 42.96 5.08
CA PRO A 44 -33.03 43.95 4.26
C PRO A 44 -31.61 43.54 3.80
N SER A 45 -31.19 44.27 2.78
CA SER A 45 -29.88 44.33 2.15
C SER A 45 -28.74 44.52 3.15
N SER A 46 -27.78 43.60 3.17
CA SER A 46 -26.44 43.81 3.73
C SER A 46 -25.42 43.74 2.61
N THR A 47 -24.81 44.88 2.32
CA THR A 47 -23.60 45.05 1.52
C THR A 47 -22.56 43.97 1.81
N PRO A 48 -21.93 43.35 0.79
CA PRO A 48 -20.82 42.44 1.02
C PRO A 48 -19.59 43.26 1.43
N VAL A 49 -19.17 43.09 2.69
CA VAL A 49 -17.80 43.44 3.09
C VAL A 49 -16.90 42.44 2.38
N SER A 50 -16.22 42.90 1.33
CA SER A 50 -15.12 42.17 0.69
C SER A 50 -14.06 41.87 1.75
N SER A 51 -14.13 40.68 2.32
CA SER A 51 -12.94 40.04 2.87
C SER A 51 -12.03 39.71 1.70
N PRO A 52 -10.73 40.05 1.73
CA PRO A 52 -9.83 39.62 0.68
C PRO A 52 -9.85 38.09 0.69
N LEU A 53 -10.36 37.53 -0.39
CA LEU A 53 -10.13 36.14 -0.75
C LEU A 53 -8.62 36.02 -0.84
N VAL A 54 -7.98 35.50 0.20
CA VAL A 54 -6.63 34.97 0.08
C VAL A 54 -6.82 33.73 -0.79
N THR A 55 -6.73 33.95 -2.10
CA THR A 55 -6.49 32.89 -3.06
C THR A 55 -5.08 32.42 -2.77
N GLU A 56 -4.91 31.57 -1.75
CA GLU A 56 -3.80 30.63 -1.72
C GLU A 56 -4.06 29.69 -2.90
N ALA A 57 -3.64 30.15 -4.07
CA ALA A 57 -3.42 29.29 -5.21
C ALA A 57 -2.37 28.28 -4.75
N ASN A 58 -2.86 27.12 -4.31
CA ASN A 58 -2.09 25.93 -3.99
C ASN A 58 -1.39 25.49 -5.29
N SER A 59 -0.34 26.23 -5.64
CA SER A 59 0.30 26.19 -6.94
C SER A 59 1.31 25.07 -6.88
N ALA A 60 0.93 23.93 -7.45
CA ALA A 60 1.84 22.86 -7.80
C ALA A 60 3.18 23.42 -8.33
N ILE A 61 4.28 23.06 -7.67
CA ILE A 61 5.64 23.47 -8.06
C ILE A 61 6.29 22.29 -8.79
N GLU A 62 6.99 22.55 -9.88
CA GLU A 62 7.79 21.52 -10.55
C GLU A 62 8.97 21.08 -9.66
N ASP A 63 9.20 19.77 -9.56
CA ASP A 63 10.26 19.14 -8.77
C ASP A 63 10.98 18.04 -9.56
N ASP A 64 12.31 17.99 -9.51
CA ASP A 64 13.15 16.98 -10.17
C ASP A 64 14.08 16.23 -9.19
N SER A 65 13.80 16.39 -7.90
CA SER A 65 14.70 15.99 -6.82
C SER A 65 14.55 14.51 -6.43
N ILE A 66 15.54 13.98 -5.72
CA ILE A 66 15.54 12.59 -5.24
C ILE A 66 14.56 12.47 -4.06
N ARG A 67 13.63 11.52 -4.13
CA ARG A 67 12.58 11.31 -3.12
C ARG A 67 12.85 10.13 -2.19
N ALA A 68 13.69 9.17 -2.59
CA ALA A 68 14.16 8.12 -1.69
C ALA A 68 15.58 7.64 -2.01
N ILE A 69 16.31 7.17 -0.99
CA ILE A 69 17.69 6.69 -1.09
C ILE A 69 17.85 5.37 -0.31
N GLY A 70 18.35 4.34 -0.97
CA GLY A 70 18.93 3.14 -0.35
C GLY A 70 20.45 3.14 -0.53
N THR A 71 21.22 3.00 0.55
CA THR A 71 22.69 3.05 0.51
C THR A 71 23.29 1.66 0.67
N HIS A 72 24.18 1.27 -0.24
CA HIS A 72 24.88 -0.01 -0.24
C HIS A 72 26.40 0.21 -0.43
N LEU A 73 27.22 -0.79 -0.13
CA LEU A 73 28.68 -0.69 -0.29
C LEU A 73 29.11 -0.50 -1.77
N ASP A 74 28.33 -1.06 -2.70
CA ASP A 74 28.58 -1.01 -4.15
C ASP A 74 27.91 0.17 -4.87
N GLY A 75 27.10 0.97 -4.20
CA GLY A 75 26.34 2.03 -4.86
C GLY A 75 25.16 2.54 -4.05
N ARG A 76 24.27 3.28 -4.72
CA ARG A 76 23.04 3.78 -4.12
C ARG A 76 21.85 3.58 -5.04
N LEU A 77 20.74 3.18 -4.45
CA LEU A 77 19.43 3.11 -5.08
C LEU A 77 18.71 4.44 -4.84
N LEU A 78 18.17 5.03 -5.90
CA LEU A 78 17.48 6.33 -5.85
C LEU A 78 16.07 6.17 -6.40
N VAL A 79 15.10 6.89 -5.84
CA VAL A 79 13.79 7.12 -6.48
C VAL A 79 13.70 8.59 -6.82
N LYS A 80 13.45 8.92 -8.08
CA LYS A 80 13.32 10.30 -8.55
C LYS A 80 12.37 10.39 -9.74
N PRO A 81 11.86 11.59 -10.07
CA PRO A 81 11.05 11.78 -11.27
C PRO A 81 11.84 11.40 -12.52
N ALA A 82 11.20 10.72 -13.47
CA ALA A 82 11.80 10.39 -14.76
C ALA A 82 12.02 11.64 -15.63
N ASN A 83 11.16 12.66 -15.44
CA ASN A 83 11.32 13.98 -16.05
C ASN A 83 11.15 15.08 -14.98
N LYS A 84 9.91 15.31 -14.57
CA LYS A 84 9.50 16.25 -13.53
C LYS A 84 8.31 15.68 -12.78
N ALA A 85 8.19 16.05 -11.52
CA ALA A 85 7.02 15.86 -10.70
C ALA A 85 6.41 17.21 -10.33
N SER A 86 5.18 17.16 -9.83
CA SER A 86 4.50 18.28 -9.20
C SER A 86 4.46 18.04 -7.70
N VAL A 87 4.87 19.04 -6.89
CA VAL A 87 4.75 19.01 -5.43
C VAL A 87 3.77 20.07 -4.94
N ALA A 88 2.95 19.69 -3.96
CA ALA A 88 2.08 20.62 -3.23
C ALA A 88 1.82 20.10 -1.80
N PRO A 89 1.39 20.97 -0.87
CA PRO A 89 0.77 20.53 0.37
C PRO A 89 -0.38 19.55 0.10
N LEU A 90 -0.52 18.52 0.92
CA LEU A 90 -1.58 17.51 0.84
C LEU A 90 -2.96 18.16 0.97
N GLY A 91 -3.07 19.25 1.71
CA GLY A 91 -4.22 20.16 1.71
C GLY A 91 -5.44 19.71 2.53
N ALA A 92 -5.52 18.43 2.92
CA ALA A 92 -6.49 17.97 3.91
C ALA A 92 -5.88 16.87 4.80
N PRO A 93 -6.11 16.89 6.12
CA PRO A 93 -5.71 15.78 6.97
C PRO A 93 -6.47 14.53 6.51
N SER A 94 -5.72 13.51 6.13
CA SER A 94 -6.25 12.26 5.59
C SER A 94 -5.55 11.08 6.23
N CYS A 95 -5.94 9.88 5.82
CA CYS A 95 -5.23 8.68 6.23
C CYS A 95 -3.81 8.60 5.65
N TYR A 96 -3.51 9.42 4.62
CA TYR A 96 -2.21 9.52 3.97
C TYR A 96 -1.26 10.54 4.61
N GLY A 97 -1.73 11.38 5.53
CA GLY A 97 -0.87 12.36 6.19
C GLY A 97 -1.58 13.57 6.79
N MET A 98 -0.77 14.48 7.30
CA MET A 98 -1.18 15.80 7.76
C MET A 98 -1.40 16.73 6.56
N GLU A 99 -2.27 17.74 6.72
CA GLU A 99 -2.54 18.75 5.69
C GLU A 99 -1.27 19.44 5.15
N THR A 100 -0.28 19.63 6.02
CA THR A 100 1.01 20.26 5.71
C THR A 100 2.04 19.32 5.10
N ASP A 101 1.76 18.01 5.07
CA ASP A 101 2.63 17.06 4.38
C ASP A 101 2.67 17.38 2.90
N LEU A 102 3.74 16.99 2.24
CA LEU A 102 3.91 17.18 0.81
C LEU A 102 3.45 15.93 0.08
N HIS A 103 2.69 16.13 -0.99
CA HIS A 103 2.41 15.08 -1.96
C HIS A 103 3.08 15.41 -3.28
N TRP A 104 3.65 14.39 -3.91
CA TRP A 104 4.20 14.48 -5.24
C TRP A 104 3.45 13.56 -6.19
N THR A 105 3.22 14.07 -7.40
CA THR A 105 2.63 13.33 -8.51
C THR A 105 3.51 13.50 -9.76
N GLY A 106 3.63 12.42 -10.54
CA GLY A 106 4.41 12.39 -11.76
C GLY A 106 4.92 11.00 -12.07
N ASP A 107 5.63 10.85 -13.19
CA ASP A 107 6.27 9.59 -13.55
C ASP A 107 7.57 9.43 -12.76
N TYR A 108 7.70 8.33 -12.02
CA TYR A 108 8.87 8.04 -11.21
C TYR A 108 9.62 6.80 -11.70
N GLU A 109 10.93 6.79 -11.47
CA GLU A 109 11.79 5.65 -11.70
C GLU A 109 12.68 5.36 -10.48
N ALA A 110 13.03 4.08 -10.34
CA ALA A 110 14.09 3.63 -9.46
C ALA A 110 15.39 3.53 -10.26
N ILE A 111 16.46 4.13 -9.77
CA ILE A 111 17.76 4.23 -10.44
C ILE A 111 18.84 3.62 -9.55
N TRP A 112 19.70 2.80 -10.13
CA TRP A 112 20.93 2.34 -9.49
C TRP A 112 22.11 3.19 -9.94
N GLU A 113 22.79 3.83 -8.99
CA GLU A 113 24.08 4.48 -9.24
C GLU A 113 25.21 3.60 -8.70
N SER A 114 25.88 2.91 -9.63
CA SER A 114 27.01 2.05 -9.31
C SER A 114 28.23 2.87 -8.89
N LYS A 115 28.84 2.52 -7.75
CA LYS A 115 30.07 3.15 -7.28
C LYS A 115 31.28 2.81 -8.16
N SER A 116 31.35 1.59 -8.70
CA SER A 116 32.48 1.15 -9.50
C SER A 116 32.43 1.65 -10.94
N GLU A 117 31.22 1.78 -11.50
CA GLU A 117 31.02 2.18 -12.89
C GLU A 117 30.75 3.68 -13.02
N GLY A 118 30.24 4.33 -11.97
CA GLY A 118 29.84 5.74 -12.00
C GLY A 118 28.63 6.00 -12.90
N ILE A 119 27.91 4.95 -13.31
CA ILE A 119 26.76 5.02 -14.21
C ILE A 119 25.46 4.92 -13.40
N ALA A 120 24.56 5.85 -13.65
CA ALA A 120 23.17 5.82 -13.21
C ALA A 120 22.34 5.02 -14.22
N THR A 121 21.71 3.93 -13.78
CA THR A 121 20.89 3.06 -14.63
C THR A 121 19.48 2.95 -14.08
N PRO A 122 18.42 3.30 -14.83
CA PRO A 122 17.06 2.99 -14.45
C PRO A 122 16.86 1.47 -14.33
N ILE A 123 16.30 1.01 -13.22
CA ILE A 123 16.05 -0.42 -12.95
C ILE A 123 14.57 -0.77 -12.88
N SER A 124 13.69 0.23 -12.69
CA SER A 124 12.24 0.05 -12.64
C SER A 124 11.52 1.39 -12.82
N THR A 125 10.28 1.33 -13.30
CA THR A 125 9.33 2.45 -13.34
C THR A 125 8.17 2.16 -12.43
N PHE A 126 7.61 3.20 -11.80
CA PHE A 126 6.40 3.08 -10.98
C PHE A 126 5.13 3.25 -11.84
N PRO A 127 3.94 2.91 -11.32
CA PRO A 127 2.66 3.16 -12.01
C PRO A 127 2.48 4.63 -12.40
N ILE A 128 1.64 4.90 -13.41
CA ILE A 128 1.42 6.27 -13.93
C ILE A 128 0.71 7.20 -12.92
N ASP A 129 -0.05 6.61 -11.99
CA ASP A 129 -0.75 7.28 -10.90
C ASP A 129 0.03 7.19 -9.57
N PHE A 130 1.34 6.98 -9.65
CA PHE A 130 2.19 6.89 -8.47
C PHE A 130 2.22 8.20 -7.69
N GLU A 131 1.91 8.09 -6.40
CA GLU A 131 1.90 9.20 -5.46
C GLU A 131 2.90 8.93 -4.35
N ILE A 132 3.69 9.96 -4.03
CA ILE A 132 4.59 9.98 -2.88
C ILE A 132 4.01 10.98 -1.88
N VAL A 133 3.88 10.58 -0.61
CA VAL A 133 3.49 11.48 0.48
C VAL A 133 4.55 11.43 1.56
N GLN A 134 5.12 12.59 1.92
CA GLN A 134 6.20 12.73 2.92
C GLN A 134 5.97 13.96 3.78
N GLN A 135 6.49 13.92 5.01
CA GLN A 135 6.34 15.00 5.99
C GLN A 135 7.09 16.28 5.61
N ASN A 136 8.12 16.18 4.77
CA ASN A 136 8.95 17.30 4.33
C ASN A 136 9.65 16.92 3.01
N ASP A 137 10.43 17.86 2.47
CA ASP A 137 11.11 17.74 1.18
C ASP A 137 12.38 16.87 1.21
N SER A 138 12.78 16.30 2.35
CA SER A 138 13.98 15.46 2.43
C SER A 138 13.73 14.08 1.82
N PRO A 139 14.74 13.49 1.14
CA PRO A 139 14.62 12.13 0.63
C PRO A 139 14.36 11.12 1.75
N PHE A 140 13.43 10.18 1.51
CA PHE A 140 13.18 9.06 2.41
C PHE A 140 14.35 8.07 2.40
N ILE A 141 14.78 7.63 3.58
CA ILE A 141 15.82 6.59 3.69
C ILE A 141 15.15 5.23 3.66
N MET A 142 15.39 4.47 2.60
CA MET A 142 14.84 3.13 2.45
C MET A 142 15.30 2.21 3.58
N GLN A 143 14.42 1.34 4.05
CA GLN A 143 14.74 0.40 5.13
C GLN A 143 15.57 -0.75 4.56
N PRO A 144 16.86 -0.91 4.95
CA PRO A 144 17.66 -2.04 4.53
C PRO A 144 17.33 -3.28 5.38
N PHE A 145 17.42 -4.45 4.78
CA PHE A 145 17.47 -5.72 5.48
C PHE A 145 18.18 -6.76 4.62
N THR A 146 18.66 -7.82 5.25
CA THR A 146 19.30 -8.94 4.55
C THR A 146 18.38 -10.14 4.63
N LEU A 147 18.19 -10.83 3.51
CA LEU A 147 17.50 -12.12 3.47
C LEU A 147 18.42 -13.13 2.80
N GLU A 148 18.79 -14.17 3.55
CA GLU A 148 19.89 -15.07 3.18
C GLU A 148 21.19 -14.28 2.94
N ASP A 149 21.74 -14.30 1.73
CA ASP A 149 22.95 -13.57 1.36
C ASP A 149 22.66 -12.33 0.48
N MET A 150 21.41 -11.87 0.44
CA MET A 150 21.00 -10.73 -0.39
C MET A 150 20.63 -9.52 0.47
N ASP A 151 21.21 -8.37 0.14
CA ASP A 151 20.80 -7.08 0.67
C ASP A 151 19.59 -6.53 -0.09
N ILE A 152 18.59 -6.10 0.68
CA ILE A 152 17.29 -5.65 0.19
C ILE A 152 16.97 -4.30 0.79
N PHE A 153 16.38 -3.42 -0.03
CA PHE A 153 15.78 -2.17 0.41
C PHE A 153 14.27 -2.24 0.28
N ALA A 154 13.55 -1.93 1.36
CA ALA A 154 12.12 -1.68 1.32
C ALA A 154 11.85 -0.18 1.14
N TYR A 155 10.98 0.13 0.20
CA TYR A 155 10.53 1.48 -0.10
C TYR A 155 9.01 1.58 0.04
N VAL A 156 8.58 2.58 0.82
CA VAL A 156 7.18 2.87 1.10
C VAL A 156 6.95 4.33 0.69
N PRO A 157 6.27 4.61 -0.43
CA PRO A 157 6.12 5.96 -0.96
C PRO A 157 5.18 6.85 -0.14
N ARG A 158 4.25 6.24 0.60
CA ARG A 158 3.31 6.91 1.50
C ARG A 158 3.58 6.44 2.91
N TYR A 159 4.13 7.32 3.75
CA TYR A 159 4.58 6.92 5.09
C TYR A 159 3.43 6.57 6.04
N THR A 160 2.21 6.99 5.73
CA THR A 160 0.98 6.63 6.43
C THR A 160 -0.13 6.31 5.42
N ASP A 161 -1.04 5.45 5.85
CA ASP A 161 -2.27 5.00 5.19
C ASP A 161 -3.15 4.41 6.32
N CYS A 162 -4.47 4.31 6.15
CA CYS A 162 -5.35 3.65 7.11
C CYS A 162 -5.55 2.17 6.82
N HIS A 163 -5.38 1.77 5.56
CA HIS A 163 -5.68 0.44 5.08
C HIS A 163 -4.42 -0.33 4.75
N GLY A 164 -3.40 0.31 4.20
CA GLY A 164 -2.14 -0.39 4.01
C GLY A 164 -1.10 0.40 3.26
N LEU A 165 0.12 0.33 3.77
CA LEU A 165 1.27 0.98 3.16
C LEU A 165 1.75 0.14 1.99
N GLU A 166 1.67 0.69 0.79
CA GLU A 166 2.27 0.04 -0.38
C GLU A 166 3.78 -0.06 -0.19
N THR A 167 4.35 -1.25 -0.37
CA THR A 167 5.76 -1.53 -0.12
C THR A 167 6.39 -2.20 -1.33
N TYR A 168 7.44 -1.58 -1.85
CA TYR A 168 8.28 -2.08 -2.94
C TYR A 168 9.59 -2.62 -2.38
N LEU A 169 10.15 -3.64 -3.02
CA LEU A 169 11.44 -4.22 -2.64
C LEU A 169 12.44 -4.11 -3.79
N PHE A 170 13.69 -3.82 -3.44
CA PHE A 170 14.79 -3.78 -4.37
C PHE A 170 15.97 -4.58 -3.82
N GLY A 171 16.44 -5.57 -4.55
CA GLY A 171 17.59 -6.38 -4.18
C GLY A 171 18.87 -5.83 -4.79
N VAL A 172 20.00 -6.07 -4.12
CA VAL A 172 21.33 -5.85 -4.68
C VAL A 172 22.07 -7.18 -4.73
N SER A 173 22.57 -7.54 -5.91
CA SER A 173 23.40 -8.72 -6.12
C SER A 173 24.39 -8.46 -7.24
N ASN A 174 25.61 -9.01 -7.11
CA ASN A 174 26.69 -8.85 -8.09
C ASN A 174 26.94 -7.37 -8.47
N ARG A 175 26.85 -6.45 -7.50
CA ARG A 175 27.03 -4.98 -7.68
C ARG A 175 25.95 -4.28 -8.52
N THR A 176 24.84 -4.96 -8.78
CA THR A 176 23.69 -4.44 -9.53
C THR A 176 22.44 -4.49 -8.66
N ALA A 177 21.59 -3.47 -8.77
CA ALA A 177 20.28 -3.47 -8.14
C ALA A 177 19.18 -3.91 -9.13
N PHE A 178 18.09 -4.45 -8.60
CA PHE A 178 16.92 -4.88 -9.38
C PHE A 178 15.65 -4.81 -8.52
N PRO A 179 14.48 -4.56 -9.11
CA PRO A 179 13.21 -4.71 -8.40
C PRO A 179 12.96 -6.17 -8.05
N ILE A 180 12.39 -6.41 -6.87
CA ILE A 180 11.92 -7.72 -6.42
C ILE A 180 10.41 -7.73 -6.51
N THR A 181 9.85 -8.71 -7.22
CA THR A 181 8.39 -8.92 -7.30
C THR A 181 7.89 -9.87 -6.22
N PHE A 182 6.58 -9.93 -6.02
CA PHE A 182 5.90 -10.89 -5.14
C PHE A 182 5.09 -11.87 -5.98
N GLU A 183 5.47 -13.14 -5.98
CA GLU A 183 4.70 -14.22 -6.62
C GLU A 183 3.70 -14.77 -5.61
N ILE A 184 2.44 -14.31 -5.69
CA ILE A 184 1.36 -14.68 -4.76
C ILE A 184 0.76 -16.04 -5.14
N GLU A 185 0.70 -16.32 -6.45
CA GLU A 185 0.33 -17.59 -7.04
C GLU A 185 1.26 -17.89 -8.21
N PRO A 186 1.41 -19.16 -8.64
CA PRO A 186 2.28 -19.49 -9.77
C PRO A 186 2.01 -18.63 -11.02
N GLY A 187 2.98 -17.78 -11.37
CA GLY A 187 2.91 -16.85 -12.50
C GLY A 187 2.18 -15.53 -12.24
N VAL A 188 1.55 -15.34 -11.08
CA VAL A 188 0.89 -14.09 -10.68
C VAL A 188 1.85 -13.25 -9.84
N ASN A 189 2.41 -12.21 -10.46
CA ASN A 189 3.39 -11.34 -9.84
C ASN A 189 2.80 -9.97 -9.51
N TRP A 190 3.03 -9.51 -8.29
CA TRP A 190 2.77 -8.14 -7.87
C TRP A 190 4.10 -7.38 -7.77
N ALA A 191 4.10 -6.10 -8.15
CA ALA A 191 5.27 -5.24 -8.05
C ALA A 191 5.50 -4.74 -6.61
N SER A 192 4.43 -4.67 -5.82
CA SER A 192 4.39 -4.21 -4.45
C SER A 192 3.53 -5.14 -3.59
N ILE A 193 3.68 -5.02 -2.27
CA ILE A 193 2.79 -5.65 -1.28
C ILE A 193 2.24 -4.58 -0.35
N SER A 194 0.99 -4.71 0.07
CA SER A 194 0.40 -3.83 1.08
C SER A 194 0.77 -4.35 2.47
N GLN A 195 1.39 -3.51 3.31
CA GLN A 195 1.67 -3.83 4.73
C GLN A 195 0.75 -3.03 5.66
N LEU A 196 0.37 -3.63 6.78
CA LEU A 196 -0.45 -2.95 7.79
C LEU A 196 0.32 -1.76 8.40
N PRO A 197 -0.29 -0.55 8.49
CA PRO A 197 0.36 0.62 9.09
C PRO A 197 0.79 0.35 10.54
N HIS A 198 1.96 0.85 10.93
CA HIS A 198 2.57 0.64 12.26
C HIS A 198 2.92 -0.82 12.63
N HIS A 199 2.76 -1.77 11.71
CA HIS A 199 3.16 -3.16 11.87
C HIS A 199 4.30 -3.48 10.91
N PRO A 200 5.57 -3.24 11.32
CA PRO A 200 6.70 -3.47 10.44
C PRO A 200 6.78 -4.94 10.03
N PHE A 201 7.18 -5.17 8.79
CA PHE A 201 7.54 -6.50 8.33
C PHE A 201 8.63 -7.12 9.21
N LYS A 202 8.70 -8.44 9.22
CA LYS A 202 9.69 -9.21 9.96
C LYS A 202 10.52 -10.05 9.02
N VAL A 203 11.79 -10.22 9.35
CA VAL A 203 12.68 -11.17 8.69
C VAL A 203 13.10 -12.20 9.72
N ALA A 204 12.69 -13.45 9.51
CA ALA A 204 12.99 -14.53 10.45
C ALA A 204 13.00 -15.88 9.71
N ASN A 205 13.91 -16.77 10.09
CA ASN A 205 13.98 -18.13 9.55
C ASN A 205 14.09 -18.19 8.01
N GLY A 206 14.77 -17.21 7.40
CA GLY A 206 14.89 -17.12 5.94
C GLY A 206 13.59 -16.67 5.24
N GLU A 207 12.65 -16.09 5.98
CA GLU A 207 11.38 -15.60 5.44
C GLU A 207 11.23 -14.10 5.62
N PHE A 208 10.62 -13.47 4.62
CA PHE A 208 10.07 -12.13 4.70
C PHE A 208 8.58 -12.24 5.05
N ILE A 209 8.21 -11.73 6.21
CA ILE A 209 6.88 -11.90 6.81
C ILE A 209 6.20 -10.53 6.88
N VAL A 210 5.04 -10.42 6.23
CA VAL A 210 4.28 -9.17 6.16
C VAL A 210 2.86 -9.39 6.64
N THR A 211 2.43 -8.61 7.62
CA THR A 211 1.01 -8.44 7.91
C THR A 211 0.41 -7.54 6.83
N GLY A 212 -0.51 -8.07 6.05
CA GLY A 212 -1.16 -7.37 4.94
C GLY A 212 -2.01 -6.17 5.38
N GLY A 213 -2.35 -5.31 4.43
CA GLY A 213 -3.31 -4.23 4.67
C GLY A 213 -4.68 -4.74 5.16
N TYR A 214 -5.39 -3.87 5.89
CA TYR A 214 -6.69 -4.11 6.49
C TYR A 214 -7.73 -3.04 6.11
N GLY A 215 -8.79 -3.48 5.44
CA GLY A 215 -9.89 -2.64 4.97
C GLY A 215 -11.16 -2.78 5.78
N ALA A 216 -12.08 -1.83 5.63
CA ALA A 216 -13.40 -1.92 6.22
C ALA A 216 -14.15 -3.19 5.72
N GLY A 217 -14.79 -3.91 6.64
CA GLY A 217 -15.57 -5.11 6.33
C GLY A 217 -14.77 -6.41 6.21
N GLN A 218 -13.47 -6.40 6.52
CA GLN A 218 -12.67 -7.63 6.61
C GLN A 218 -12.76 -8.24 8.02
N ASP A 219 -12.97 -9.55 8.11
CA ASP A 219 -12.99 -10.27 9.39
C ASP A 219 -11.58 -10.65 9.88
N PHE A 220 -10.64 -10.76 8.95
CA PHE A 220 -9.27 -11.21 9.18
C PHE A 220 -8.27 -10.43 8.34
N ILE A 221 -7.05 -10.37 8.84
CA ILE A 221 -5.88 -9.80 8.16
C ILE A 221 -4.97 -10.95 7.76
N ASN A 222 -4.56 -10.95 6.49
CA ASN A 222 -3.62 -11.94 6.00
C ASN A 222 -2.22 -11.65 6.51
N VAL A 223 -1.50 -12.65 6.99
CA VAL A 223 -0.07 -12.59 7.27
C VAL A 223 0.64 -13.48 6.26
N TYR A 224 1.37 -12.83 5.36
CA TYR A 224 2.06 -13.48 4.26
C TYR A 224 3.47 -13.89 4.67
N HIS A 225 3.85 -15.13 4.35
CA HIS A 225 5.19 -15.67 4.55
C HIS A 225 5.83 -15.91 3.18
N PHE A 226 6.87 -15.16 2.88
CA PHE A 226 7.59 -15.26 1.62
C PHE A 226 8.98 -15.82 1.80
N ARG A 227 9.48 -16.54 0.79
CA ARG A 227 10.91 -16.79 0.64
C ARG A 227 11.41 -16.23 -0.68
N TYR A 228 12.63 -15.73 -0.67
CA TYR A 228 13.24 -15.23 -1.88
C TYR A 228 13.65 -16.38 -2.81
N ASP A 229 13.44 -16.20 -4.11
CA ASP A 229 13.96 -17.05 -5.17
C ASP A 229 14.93 -16.23 -6.03
N THR A 230 16.22 -16.56 -5.95
CA THR A 230 17.29 -15.85 -6.65
C THR A 230 17.18 -15.93 -8.16
N ASN A 231 16.67 -17.02 -8.72
CA ASN A 231 16.56 -17.19 -10.17
C ASN A 231 15.43 -16.32 -10.74
N LYS A 232 14.33 -16.22 -9.99
CA LYS A 232 13.17 -15.41 -10.36
C LYS A 232 13.31 -13.94 -9.98
N LYS A 233 14.18 -13.62 -9.02
CA LYS A 233 14.27 -12.31 -8.35
C LYS A 233 12.93 -11.91 -7.72
N SER A 234 12.29 -12.87 -7.05
CA SER A 234 10.94 -12.70 -6.51
C SER A 234 10.83 -13.26 -5.09
N MET A 235 10.00 -12.62 -4.28
CA MET A 235 9.45 -13.17 -3.06
C MET A 235 8.34 -14.16 -3.42
N ILE A 236 8.55 -15.45 -3.17
CA ILE A 236 7.58 -16.52 -3.45
C ILE A 236 6.76 -16.79 -2.20
N LEU A 237 5.44 -16.65 -2.30
CA LEU A 237 4.53 -16.95 -1.19
C LEU A 237 4.63 -18.44 -0.81
N LYS A 238 4.85 -18.71 0.47
CA LYS A 238 4.89 -20.07 1.04
C LYS A 238 3.64 -20.41 1.81
N SER A 239 3.11 -19.46 2.55
CA SER A 239 1.87 -19.62 3.30
C SER A 239 1.25 -18.27 3.61
N THR A 240 -0.07 -18.29 3.83
CA THR A 240 -0.83 -17.17 4.36
C THR A 240 -1.51 -17.63 5.64
N ASN A 241 -1.21 -16.95 6.75
CA ASN A 241 -1.96 -17.09 7.99
C ASN A 241 -3.05 -16.02 8.05
N GLN A 242 -4.05 -16.22 8.89
CA GLN A 242 -5.09 -15.22 9.16
C GLN A 242 -5.10 -14.89 10.64
N VAL A 243 -5.11 -13.61 10.95
CA VAL A 243 -5.23 -13.09 12.32
C VAL A 243 -6.43 -12.16 12.40
N LYS A 244 -7.09 -12.10 13.56
CA LYS A 244 -8.13 -11.10 13.76
C LYS A 244 -7.47 -9.75 14.04
N PRO A 245 -8.08 -8.63 13.63
CA PRO A 245 -7.56 -7.30 13.93
C PRO A 245 -7.30 -7.04 15.42
N ILE A 246 -8.09 -7.65 16.31
CA ILE A 246 -7.94 -7.50 17.77
C ILE A 246 -6.75 -8.27 18.37
N ASP A 247 -6.17 -9.21 17.61
CA ASP A 247 -5.09 -10.10 18.07
C ASP A 247 -3.69 -9.63 17.61
N ILE A 248 -3.62 -8.48 16.93
CA ILE A 248 -2.41 -7.89 16.35
C ILE A 248 -1.69 -6.98 17.35
#